data_AF-W8BVK3-F1
#
_entry.id   AF-W8BVK3-F1
#
_cell.length_a   1.000
_cell.length_b   1.000
_cell.length_c   1.000
_cell.angle_alpha   90.00
_cell.angle_beta   90.00
_cell.angle_gamma   90.00
#
_symmetry.space_group_name_H-M   'P 1'
#
loop_
_entity.id
_entity.type
_entity.pdbx_description
1 polymer ?
#
loop_
_entity_poly.entity_id
_entity_poly.type
_entity_poly.pdbx_seq_one_letter_code
_entity_poly.pdbx_strand_id
1 'polypeptide(L)'
;MSSKDKEISKSKFKFFMKNAKGASGVTCERSLRPEIERELRPELTTAQRCKTLSELQLQNLKLDEASIRELWSLTKDLIIPNKPAECRQTALTFYKRLIRSQYKNLNLLRQHFFLVIQNHEVDEDLKHRLELLDTLTDNGKDIQNFEEKIGKFMLQWIPAITEARLLRPFLDILGNIIKFNASLLDKDIVVGIVQYDSSCVLYFKFTY
;
A
#
# COMPACT_ATOMS: atom_id res chain seq x y z
N MET A 1 41.05 6.08 -7.34
CA MET A 1 40.25 4.84 -7.22
C MET A 1 39.14 4.92 -8.26
N SER A 2 39.13 3.94 -9.16
CA SER A 2 38.86 4.09 -10.59
C SER A 2 37.37 4.00 -10.96
N SER A 3 36.95 4.84 -11.91
CA SER A 3 35.62 4.93 -12.54
C SER A 3 35.10 3.65 -13.21
N LYS A 4 35.85 2.53 -13.17
CA LYS A 4 35.49 1.24 -13.78
C LYS A 4 34.41 0.46 -13.03
N ASP A 5 34.26 0.65 -11.72
CA ASP A 5 33.30 -0.15 -10.93
C ASP A 5 31.84 0.34 -11.09
N LYS A 6 31.63 1.61 -11.43
CA LYS A 6 30.29 2.18 -11.67
C LYS A 6 29.68 1.77 -13.02
N GLU A 7 30.50 1.45 -14.02
CA GLU A 7 30.01 1.03 -15.34
C GLU A 7 29.56 -0.44 -15.34
N ILE A 8 30.24 -1.32 -14.61
CA ILE A 8 29.91 -2.76 -14.56
C ILE A 8 28.53 -3.01 -13.93
N SER A 9 28.13 -2.19 -12.95
CA SER A 9 26.81 -2.31 -12.34
C SER A 9 25.66 -1.81 -13.24
N LYS A 10 25.92 -0.82 -14.12
CA LYS A 10 24.91 -0.31 -15.06
C LYS A 10 24.82 -1.15 -16.33
N SER A 11 25.92 -1.78 -16.76
CA SER A 11 25.95 -2.62 -17.96
C SER A 11 25.21 -3.95 -17.76
N LYS A 12 25.28 -4.55 -16.57
CA LYS A 12 24.49 -5.75 -16.24
C LYS A 12 22.99 -5.48 -16.29
N PHE A 13 22.51 -4.31 -15.88
CA PHE A 13 21.07 -4.01 -15.90
C PHE A 13 20.53 -3.76 -17.33
N LYS A 14 21.36 -3.32 -18.27
CA LYS A 14 20.93 -2.99 -19.64
C LYS A 14 20.86 -4.20 -20.59
N PHE A 15 21.55 -5.30 -20.30
CA PHE A 15 21.61 -6.44 -21.24
C PHE A 15 20.38 -7.36 -21.18
N PHE A 16 19.52 -7.26 -20.16
CA PHE A 16 18.43 -8.23 -19.94
C PHE A 16 17.05 -7.79 -20.47
N MET A 17 16.96 -6.69 -21.22
CA MET A 17 15.71 -6.27 -21.89
C MET A 17 15.56 -6.75 -23.33
N LYS A 18 16.49 -7.57 -23.83
CA LYS A 18 16.49 -8.01 -25.24
C LYS A 18 16.63 -9.52 -25.34
N ASN A 19 15.58 -10.26 -24.98
CA ASN A 19 15.29 -11.61 -25.46
C ASN A 19 13.83 -11.99 -25.15
N ALA A 20 12.91 -11.34 -25.88
CA ALA A 20 11.51 -11.76 -25.98
C ALA A 20 11.20 -12.07 -27.45
N LYS A 21 11.86 -13.09 -28.01
CA LYS A 21 11.44 -13.73 -29.27
C LYS A 21 11.86 -15.20 -29.24
N GLY A 22 10.88 -16.08 -29.00
CA GLY A 22 11.04 -17.52 -29.21
C GLY A 22 10.01 -18.38 -28.48
N ALA A 23 9.13 -19.02 -29.26
CA ALA A 23 8.38 -20.25 -28.98
C ALA A 23 7.19 -20.23 -27.99
N SER A 24 6.00 -20.20 -28.58
CA SER A 24 4.85 -21.09 -28.34
C SER A 24 4.59 -21.61 -26.92
N GLY A 25 3.55 -21.04 -26.29
CA GLY A 25 2.98 -21.47 -25.01
C GLY A 25 2.86 -20.28 -24.08
N VAL A 26 1.69 -19.64 -24.02
CA VAL A 26 1.41 -18.57 -23.05
C VAL A 26 1.24 -19.21 -21.66
N THR A 27 2.33 -19.73 -21.09
CA THR A 27 2.44 -19.86 -19.64
C THR A 27 2.57 -18.45 -19.11
N CYS A 28 1.43 -17.87 -18.77
CA CYS A 28 1.36 -16.73 -17.87
C CYS A 28 1.96 -17.20 -16.54
N GLU A 29 3.26 -17.00 -16.35
CA GLU A 29 3.93 -17.36 -15.11
C GLU A 29 3.34 -16.49 -14.00
N ARG A 30 2.48 -17.11 -13.17
CA ARG A 30 1.79 -16.42 -12.07
C ARG A 30 2.60 -16.36 -10.77
N SER A 31 3.77 -17.00 -10.78
CA SER A 31 4.68 -17.12 -9.65
C SER A 31 5.63 -15.92 -9.56
N LEU A 32 6.06 -15.60 -8.35
CA LEU A 32 7.19 -14.72 -8.11
C LEU A 32 8.46 -15.33 -8.73
N ARG A 33 9.22 -14.51 -9.46
CA ARG A 33 10.48 -14.95 -10.06
C ARG A 33 11.58 -15.10 -8.98
N PRO A 34 12.39 -16.17 -9.01
CA PRO A 34 13.43 -16.42 -8.00
C PRO A 34 14.45 -15.27 -7.86
N GLU A 35 14.70 -14.52 -8.92
CA GLU A 35 15.61 -13.37 -8.89
C GLU A 35 15.07 -12.25 -8.02
N ILE A 36 13.76 -11.98 -8.10
CA ILE A 36 13.09 -10.94 -7.29
C ILE A 36 13.13 -11.37 -5.82
N GLU A 37 12.83 -12.64 -5.54
CA GLU A 37 12.89 -13.20 -4.18
C GLU A 37 14.28 -13.01 -3.58
N ARG A 38 15.34 -13.40 -4.31
CA ARG A 38 16.73 -13.27 -3.86
C ARG A 38 17.14 -11.81 -3.60
N GLU A 39 16.61 -10.86 -4.35
CA GLU A 39 16.91 -9.43 -4.18
C GLU A 39 16.14 -8.76 -3.03
N LEU A 40 15.11 -9.41 -2.50
CA LEU A 40 14.30 -8.91 -1.37
C LEU A 40 14.59 -9.61 -0.05
N ARG A 41 15.44 -10.63 -0.07
CA ARG A 41 15.83 -11.43 1.08
C ARG A 41 16.47 -10.61 2.22
N PRO A 42 16.20 -10.91 3.50
CA PRO A 42 16.72 -10.15 4.65
C PRO A 42 18.25 -10.14 4.78
N GLU A 43 18.96 -11.07 4.14
CA GLU A 43 20.43 -11.11 4.10
C GLU A 43 21.04 -9.93 3.32
N LEU A 44 20.26 -9.27 2.46
CA LEU A 44 20.68 -8.06 1.77
C LEU A 44 20.45 -6.82 2.63
N THR A 45 21.25 -5.78 2.36
CA THR A 45 21.12 -4.52 3.09
C THR A 45 19.76 -3.86 2.84
N THR A 46 19.26 -3.12 3.83
CA THR A 46 18.02 -2.35 3.69
C THR A 46 18.04 -1.44 2.46
N ALA A 47 19.17 -0.79 2.16
CA ALA A 47 19.31 0.07 0.99
C ALA A 47 19.15 -0.69 -0.35
N GLN A 48 19.75 -1.89 -0.46
CA GLN A 48 19.59 -2.74 -1.66
C GLN A 48 18.13 -3.15 -1.84
N ARG A 49 17.48 -3.60 -0.77
CA ARG A 49 16.08 -4.05 -0.80
C ARG A 49 15.14 -2.89 -1.16
N CYS A 50 15.30 -1.72 -0.54
CA CYS A 50 14.52 -0.52 -0.88
C CYS A 50 14.70 -0.09 -2.34
N LYS A 51 15.92 -0.22 -2.89
CA LYS A 51 16.17 0.04 -4.31
C LYS A 51 15.40 -0.95 -5.19
N THR A 52 15.48 -2.25 -4.90
CA THR A 52 14.72 -3.28 -5.63
C THR A 52 13.22 -3.01 -5.56
N LEU A 53 12.67 -2.69 -4.39
CA LEU A 53 11.26 -2.31 -4.24
C LEU A 53 10.90 -1.13 -5.14
N SER A 54 11.74 -0.11 -5.21
CA SER A 54 11.50 1.09 -6.02
C SER A 54 11.49 0.80 -7.52
N GLU A 55 12.41 -0.06 -8.00
CA GLU A 55 12.61 -0.37 -9.42
C GLU A 55 11.64 -1.46 -9.96
N LEU A 56 11.00 -2.24 -9.07
CA LEU A 56 10.14 -3.34 -9.48
C LEU A 56 8.87 -2.87 -10.21
N GLN A 57 8.69 -3.35 -11.45
CA GLN A 57 7.56 -3.00 -12.32
C GLN A 57 6.40 -4.00 -12.18
N LEU A 58 5.64 -3.83 -11.10
CA LEU A 58 4.55 -4.75 -10.70
C LEU A 58 3.41 -4.85 -11.73
N GLN A 59 3.18 -3.81 -12.55
CA GLN A 59 2.16 -3.82 -13.59
C GLN A 59 2.40 -4.84 -14.72
N ASN A 60 3.64 -5.31 -14.86
CA ASN A 60 4.02 -6.33 -15.85
C ASN A 60 3.93 -7.76 -15.29
N LEU A 61 3.60 -7.91 -14.00
CA LEU A 61 3.50 -9.18 -13.30
C LEU A 61 2.03 -9.53 -13.08
N LYS A 62 1.70 -10.82 -13.17
CA LYS A 62 0.38 -11.36 -12.85
C LYS A 62 0.53 -12.31 -11.67
N LEU A 63 0.63 -11.75 -10.47
CA LEU A 63 0.92 -12.53 -9.28
C LEU A 63 -0.34 -13.24 -8.78
N ASP A 64 -0.17 -14.49 -8.36
CA ASP A 64 -1.15 -15.18 -7.55
C ASP A 64 -1.06 -14.76 -6.07
N GLU A 65 -2.05 -15.16 -5.28
CA GLU A 65 -2.13 -14.81 -3.85
C GLU A 65 -0.90 -15.30 -3.07
N ALA A 66 -0.38 -16.48 -3.40
CA ALA A 66 0.81 -17.05 -2.76
C ALA A 66 2.04 -16.17 -2.99
N SER A 67 2.25 -15.69 -4.21
CA SER A 67 3.36 -14.80 -4.57
C SER A 67 3.25 -13.43 -3.88
N ILE A 68 2.04 -12.89 -3.73
CA ILE A 68 1.79 -11.64 -2.99
C ILE A 68 2.10 -11.83 -1.51
N ARG A 69 1.70 -12.97 -0.93
CA ARG A 69 2.01 -13.33 0.46
C ARG A 69 3.51 -13.49 0.68
N GLU A 70 4.22 -14.08 -0.26
CA GLU A 70 5.68 -14.22 -0.20
C GLU A 70 6.37 -12.86 -0.27
N LEU A 71 5.96 -11.98 -1.19
CA LEU A 71 6.46 -10.61 -1.25
C LEU A 71 6.26 -9.87 0.07
N TRP A 72 5.10 -10.02 0.71
CA TRP A 72 4.86 -9.49 2.05
C TRP A 72 5.82 -10.09 3.09
N SER A 73 5.98 -11.41 3.12
CA SER A 73 6.89 -12.10 4.05
C SER A 73 8.32 -11.56 3.96
N LEU A 74 8.78 -11.35 2.73
CA LEU A 74 10.11 -10.82 2.41
C LEU A 74 10.28 -9.33 2.71
N THR A 75 9.22 -8.57 3.01
CA THR A 75 9.31 -7.10 3.09
C THR A 75 8.68 -6.48 4.34
N LYS A 76 7.95 -7.27 5.13
CA LYS A 76 7.28 -6.80 6.37
C LYS A 76 8.23 -6.21 7.41
N ASP A 77 9.49 -6.66 7.44
CA ASP A 77 10.51 -6.15 8.37
C ASP A 77 10.97 -4.72 8.01
N LEU A 78 10.67 -4.24 6.80
CA LEU A 78 11.06 -2.91 6.34
C LEU A 78 10.15 -1.80 6.86
N ILE A 79 8.96 -2.14 7.37
CA ILE A 79 7.99 -1.17 7.90
C ILE A 79 7.96 -1.11 9.44
N ILE A 80 8.81 -1.86 10.15
CA ILE A 80 8.82 -1.80 11.61
C ILE A 80 9.27 -0.41 12.10
N PRO A 81 8.73 0.11 13.22
CA PRO A 81 8.98 1.50 13.64
C PRO A 81 10.45 1.89 13.82
N ASN A 82 11.32 0.93 14.16
CA ASN A 82 12.75 1.20 14.36
C ASN A 82 13.57 1.37 13.06
N LYS A 83 12.96 1.15 11.88
CA LYS A 83 13.62 1.40 10.59
C LYS A 83 13.59 2.89 10.27
N PRO A 84 14.55 3.40 9.47
CA PRO A 84 14.51 4.78 8.98
C PRO A 84 13.21 5.10 8.22
N ALA A 85 12.70 6.32 8.37
CA ALA A 85 11.45 6.76 7.72
C ALA A 85 11.44 6.47 6.22
N GLU A 86 12.52 6.85 5.51
CA GLU A 86 12.67 6.61 4.07
C GLU A 86 12.48 5.13 3.69
N CYS A 87 12.99 4.21 4.52
CA CYS A 87 12.86 2.78 4.30
C CYS A 87 11.39 2.34 4.45
N ARG A 88 10.74 2.72 5.56
CA ARG A 88 9.34 2.35 5.83
C ARG A 88 8.41 2.92 4.76
N GLN A 89 8.61 4.18 4.37
CA GLN A 89 7.83 4.86 3.35
C GLN A 89 8.04 4.27 1.95
N THR A 90 9.26 3.82 1.64
CA THR A 90 9.54 3.07 0.40
C THR A 90 8.74 1.76 0.37
N ALA A 91 8.71 1.02 1.47
CA ALA A 91 7.95 -0.22 1.57
C ALA A 91 6.42 0.00 1.53
N LEU A 92 5.89 1.03 2.21
CA LEU A 92 4.48 1.41 2.12
C LEU A 92 4.07 1.82 0.69
N THR A 93 4.93 2.59 0.01
CA THR A 93 4.73 2.97 -1.40
C THR A 93 4.78 1.75 -2.32
N PHE A 94 5.63 0.77 -2.01
CA PHE A 94 5.62 -0.52 -2.69
C PHE A 94 4.30 -1.27 -2.50
N TYR A 95 3.78 -1.39 -1.28
CA TYR A 95 2.49 -2.04 -1.03
C TYR A 95 1.34 -1.36 -1.77
N LYS A 96 1.35 -0.02 -1.83
CA LYS A 96 0.39 0.74 -2.63
C LYS A 96 0.42 0.32 -4.11
N ARG A 97 1.61 0.24 -4.71
CA ARG A 97 1.78 -0.23 -6.09
C ARG A 97 1.39 -1.70 -6.27
N LEU A 98 1.69 -2.54 -5.28
CA LEU A 98 1.34 -3.97 -5.28
C LEU A 98 -0.17 -4.17 -5.29
N ILE A 99 -0.88 -3.56 -4.34
CA ILE A 99 -2.34 -3.58 -4.25
C ILE A 99 -2.96 -3.05 -5.54
N ARG A 100 -2.49 -1.90 -6.05
CA ARG A 100 -3.03 -1.32 -7.29
C ARG A 100 -2.87 -2.25 -8.50
N SER A 101 -1.70 -2.84 -8.67
CA SER A 101 -1.40 -3.70 -9.82
C SER A 101 -2.10 -5.07 -9.74
N GLN A 102 -2.29 -5.59 -8.52
CA GLN A 102 -2.84 -6.92 -8.29
C GLN A 102 -4.25 -6.90 -7.68
N TYR A 103 -4.95 -5.76 -7.76
CA TYR A 103 -6.19 -5.49 -7.01
C TYR A 103 -7.22 -6.64 -7.07
N LYS A 104 -7.44 -7.18 -8.28
CA LYS A 104 -8.39 -8.27 -8.54
C LYS A 104 -7.98 -9.63 -8.00
N ASN A 105 -6.70 -9.81 -7.65
CA ASN A 105 -6.11 -11.08 -7.19
C ASN A 105 -5.82 -11.07 -5.68
N LEU A 106 -6.18 -10.01 -4.94
CA LEU A 106 -5.87 -9.89 -3.52
C LEU A 106 -6.69 -10.85 -2.65
N ASN A 107 -7.95 -11.12 -3.01
CA ASN A 107 -8.87 -11.96 -2.21
C ASN A 107 -8.82 -11.60 -0.72
N LEU A 108 -8.61 -12.58 0.16
CA LEU A 108 -8.51 -12.39 1.62
C LEU A 108 -7.27 -11.57 2.06
N LEU A 109 -6.25 -11.40 1.21
CA LEU A 109 -5.11 -10.52 1.54
C LEU A 109 -5.50 -9.06 1.66
N ARG A 110 -6.69 -8.65 1.17
CA ARG A 110 -7.23 -7.30 1.41
C ARG A 110 -7.32 -7.01 2.91
N GLN A 111 -7.87 -7.95 3.67
CA GLN A 111 -7.94 -7.84 5.13
C GLN A 111 -6.55 -7.77 5.76
N HIS A 112 -5.59 -8.53 5.24
CA HIS A 112 -4.21 -8.51 5.72
C HIS A 112 -3.56 -7.13 5.53
N PHE A 113 -3.68 -6.53 4.34
CA PHE A 113 -3.18 -5.17 4.10
C PHE A 113 -3.94 -4.11 4.91
N PHE A 114 -5.24 -4.30 5.17
CA PHE A 114 -5.98 -3.44 6.09
C PHE A 114 -5.37 -3.47 7.51
N LEU A 115 -5.02 -4.66 8.03
CA LEU A 115 -4.35 -4.78 9.33
C LEU A 115 -2.97 -4.12 9.35
N VAL A 116 -2.23 -4.13 8.23
CA VAL A 116 -0.98 -3.38 8.10
C VAL A 116 -1.22 -1.88 8.26
N ILE A 117 -2.26 -1.33 7.60
CA ILE A 117 -2.64 0.08 7.74
C ILE A 117 -3.06 0.37 9.18
N GLN A 118 -3.90 -0.48 9.76
CA GLN A 118 -4.48 -0.29 11.08
C GLN A 118 -3.40 -0.28 12.18
N ASN A 119 -2.48 -1.25 12.15
CA ASN A 119 -1.52 -1.48 13.24
C ASN A 119 -0.21 -0.67 13.09
N HIS A 120 0.00 0.03 11.97
CA HIS A 120 1.22 0.82 11.75
C HIS A 120 1.13 2.21 12.40
N GLU A 121 1.46 2.33 13.68
CA GLU A 121 1.30 3.57 14.46
C GLU A 121 2.55 4.46 14.44
N VAL A 122 3.00 4.84 13.23
CA VAL A 122 4.09 5.81 13.06
C VAL A 122 3.59 7.08 12.36
N ASP A 123 3.67 8.22 13.05
CA ASP A 123 3.03 9.48 12.62
C ASP A 123 3.58 10.03 11.30
N GLU A 124 4.90 9.97 11.11
CA GLU A 124 5.56 10.42 9.87
C GLU A 124 5.11 9.61 8.63
N ASP A 125 4.53 8.42 8.83
CA ASP A 125 4.03 7.56 7.76
C ASP A 125 2.52 7.71 7.51
N LEU A 126 1.84 8.57 8.27
CA LEU A 126 0.38 8.71 8.23
C LEU A 126 -0.16 9.00 6.82
N LYS A 127 0.51 9.88 6.07
CA LYS A 127 0.15 10.16 4.67
C LYS A 127 0.24 8.90 3.80
N HIS A 128 1.31 8.12 3.95
CA HIS A 128 1.51 6.89 3.17
C HIS A 128 0.48 5.82 3.55
N ARG A 129 0.11 5.72 4.84
CA ARG A 129 -0.99 4.85 5.31
C ARG A 129 -2.33 5.26 4.70
N LEU A 130 -2.63 6.55 4.65
CA LEU A 130 -3.88 7.06 4.05
C LEU A 130 -3.96 6.76 2.55
N GLU A 131 -2.87 6.97 1.81
CA GLU A 131 -2.79 6.63 0.39
C GLU A 131 -2.88 5.12 0.12
N LEU A 132 -2.37 4.31 1.05
CA LEU A 132 -2.50 2.84 0.99
C LEU A 132 -3.95 2.42 1.22
N LEU A 133 -4.65 3.05 2.17
CA LEU A 133 -6.08 2.81 2.42
C LEU A 133 -6.93 3.23 1.21
N ASP A 134 -6.69 4.41 0.66
CA ASP A 134 -7.33 4.89 -0.57
C ASP A 134 -7.22 3.85 -1.70
N THR A 135 -6.01 3.33 -1.91
CA THR A 135 -5.75 2.34 -2.95
C THR A 135 -6.39 0.98 -2.65
N LEU A 136 -6.36 0.54 -1.39
CA LEU A 136 -6.97 -0.73 -0.97
C LEU A 136 -8.49 -0.69 -1.12
N THR A 137 -9.10 0.48 -0.91
CA THR A 137 -10.56 0.66 -0.93
C THR A 137 -11.13 1.11 -2.27
N ASP A 138 -10.30 1.28 -3.30
CA ASP A 138 -10.67 1.98 -4.55
C ASP A 138 -11.37 3.32 -4.27
N ASN A 139 -10.70 4.16 -3.47
CA ASN A 139 -11.23 5.43 -2.98
C ASN A 139 -12.57 5.26 -2.24
N GLY A 140 -12.60 4.35 -1.26
CA GLY A 140 -13.74 4.11 -0.39
C GLY A 140 -14.90 3.33 -1.00
N LYS A 141 -14.81 2.87 -2.25
CA LYS A 141 -15.90 2.15 -2.92
C LYS A 141 -16.02 0.69 -2.52
N ASP A 142 -14.90 0.05 -2.22
CA ASP A 142 -14.80 -1.37 -1.98
C ASP A 142 -14.11 -1.63 -0.63
N ILE A 143 -14.89 -2.05 0.35
CA ILE A 143 -14.42 -2.39 1.70
C ILE A 143 -14.45 -3.90 1.96
N GLN A 144 -14.49 -4.71 0.90
CA GLN A 144 -14.66 -6.15 1.01
C GLN A 144 -13.58 -6.78 1.89
N ASN A 145 -13.99 -7.70 2.78
CA ASN A 145 -13.18 -8.46 3.74
C ASN A 145 -12.77 -7.75 5.05
N PHE A 146 -13.15 -6.48 5.23
CA PHE A 146 -12.88 -5.72 6.46
C PHE A 146 -13.99 -4.72 6.81
N GLU A 147 -15.21 -5.01 6.36
CA GLU A 147 -16.43 -4.21 6.48
C GLU A 147 -16.75 -3.86 7.95
N GLU A 148 -16.66 -4.85 8.83
CA GLU A 148 -16.96 -4.71 10.26
C GLU A 148 -15.95 -3.82 11.00
N LYS A 149 -14.76 -3.62 10.44
CA LYS A 149 -13.64 -2.92 11.11
C LYS A 149 -13.43 -1.50 10.58
N ILE A 150 -13.67 -1.28 9.29
CA ILE A 150 -13.32 -0.01 8.63
C ILE A 150 -14.03 1.18 9.27
N GLY A 151 -15.32 1.03 9.60
CA GLY A 151 -16.12 2.11 10.18
C GLY A 151 -15.54 2.66 11.48
N LYS A 152 -15.30 1.77 12.44
CA LYS A 152 -14.68 2.11 13.73
C LYS A 152 -13.27 2.66 13.55
N PHE A 153 -12.47 2.06 12.67
CA PHE A 153 -11.13 2.53 12.37
C PHE A 153 -11.13 3.97 11.84
N MET A 154 -11.96 4.29 10.85
CA MET A 154 -12.06 5.64 10.29
C MET A 154 -12.38 6.67 11.37
N LEU A 155 -13.34 6.38 12.26
CA LEU A 155 -13.69 7.27 13.38
C LEU A 155 -12.53 7.48 14.36
N GLN A 156 -11.83 6.40 14.72
CA GLN A 156 -10.68 6.48 15.63
C GLN A 156 -9.49 7.23 15.01
N TRP A 157 -9.39 7.24 13.68
CA TRP A 157 -8.24 7.83 12.97
C TRP A 157 -8.34 9.35 12.81
N ILE A 158 -9.54 9.90 12.98
CA ILE A 158 -9.86 11.31 12.82
C ILE A 158 -8.88 12.27 13.54
N PRO A 159 -8.53 12.09 14.83
CA PRO A 159 -7.66 13.04 15.52
C PRO A 159 -6.29 13.17 14.86
N ALA A 160 -5.67 12.03 14.52
CA ALA A 160 -4.37 12.00 13.84
C ALA A 160 -4.44 12.63 12.44
N ILE A 161 -5.51 12.36 11.69
CA ILE A 161 -5.75 12.95 10.37
C ILE A 161 -5.89 14.47 10.45
N THR A 162 -6.61 14.97 11.45
CA THR A 162 -6.82 16.41 11.67
C THR A 162 -5.51 17.10 12.05
N GLU A 163 -4.75 16.52 12.98
CA GLU A 163 -3.45 17.04 13.41
C GLU A 163 -2.45 17.12 12.23
N ALA A 164 -2.42 16.10 11.38
CA ALA A 164 -1.57 16.06 10.20
C ALA A 164 -2.11 16.86 8.99
N ARG A 165 -3.26 17.53 9.12
CA ARG A 165 -3.91 18.31 8.05
C ARG A 165 -4.23 17.50 6.79
N LEU A 166 -4.60 16.23 6.98
CA LEU A 166 -4.96 15.28 5.91
C LEU A 166 -6.48 15.10 5.77
N LEU A 167 -7.27 16.01 6.34
CA LEU A 167 -8.72 15.86 6.44
C LEU A 167 -9.41 15.74 5.07
N ARG A 168 -9.00 16.53 4.07
CA ARG A 168 -9.64 16.52 2.74
C ARG A 168 -9.58 15.15 2.03
N PRO A 169 -8.39 14.56 1.78
CA PRO A 169 -8.33 13.23 1.17
C PRO A 169 -8.98 12.15 2.04
N PHE A 170 -8.97 12.31 3.36
CA PHE A 170 -9.67 11.39 4.26
C PHE A 170 -11.19 11.45 4.10
N LEU A 171 -11.77 12.67 4.03
CA LEU A 171 -13.20 12.86 3.81
C LEU A 171 -13.66 12.38 2.44
N ASP A 172 -12.81 12.50 1.40
CA ASP A 172 -13.11 11.94 0.07
C ASP A 172 -13.32 10.42 0.14
N ILE A 173 -12.44 9.69 0.84
CA ILE A 173 -12.58 8.25 1.07
C ILE A 173 -13.81 7.95 1.93
N LEU A 174 -13.97 8.67 3.05
CA LEU A 174 -15.05 8.43 4.01
C LEU A 174 -16.43 8.65 3.38
N GLY A 175 -16.59 9.73 2.60
CA GLY A 175 -17.82 10.02 1.88
C GLY A 175 -18.18 8.92 0.88
N ASN A 176 -17.18 8.35 0.18
CA ASN A 176 -17.40 7.21 -0.69
C ASN A 176 -17.75 5.93 0.08
N ILE A 177 -17.10 5.67 1.22
CA ILE A 177 -17.45 4.54 2.09
C ILE A 177 -18.94 4.61 2.46
N ILE A 178 -19.43 5.77 2.91
CA ILE A 178 -20.86 5.95 3.22
C ILE A 178 -21.71 5.75 1.96
N LYS A 179 -21.36 6.43 0.87
CA LYS A 179 -22.13 6.44 -0.38
C LYS A 179 -22.32 5.05 -0.98
N PHE A 180 -21.27 4.22 -0.96
CA PHE A 180 -21.26 2.92 -1.63
C PHE A 180 -21.52 1.74 -0.68
N ASN A 181 -21.30 1.92 0.64
CA ASN A 181 -21.28 0.81 1.60
C ASN A 181 -22.15 1.04 2.84
N ALA A 182 -23.06 2.03 2.85
CA ALA A 182 -23.88 2.36 4.02
C ALA A 182 -24.60 1.15 4.66
N SER A 183 -25.04 0.16 3.89
CA SER A 183 -25.72 -1.04 4.43
C SER A 183 -24.80 -2.00 5.18
N LEU A 184 -23.48 -1.85 5.01
CA LEU A 184 -22.45 -2.67 5.64
C LEU A 184 -21.87 -2.00 6.90
N LEU A 185 -22.28 -0.75 7.19
CA LEU A 185 -21.82 0.00 8.34
C LEU A 185 -22.87 -0.03 9.45
N ASP A 186 -22.40 -0.16 10.69
CA ASP A 186 -23.26 -0.04 11.87
C ASP A 186 -23.89 1.37 11.92
N LYS A 187 -25.15 1.44 12.35
CA LYS A 187 -25.89 2.72 12.42
C LYS A 187 -25.16 3.76 13.27
N ASP A 188 -24.56 3.33 14.39
CA ASP A 188 -23.84 4.22 15.30
C ASP A 188 -22.56 4.77 14.67
N ILE A 189 -21.92 3.97 13.79
CA ILE A 189 -20.77 4.42 13.00
C ILE A 189 -21.22 5.47 11.98
N VAL A 190 -22.32 5.23 11.26
CA VAL A 190 -22.85 6.20 10.30
C VAL A 190 -23.23 7.50 11.01
N VAL A 191 -23.87 7.43 12.17
CA VAL A 191 -24.22 8.60 12.99
C VAL A 191 -22.96 9.32 13.46
N GLY A 192 -21.97 8.61 13.99
CA GLY A 192 -20.70 9.22 14.42
C GLY A 192 -19.96 9.91 13.28
N ILE A 193 -19.97 9.32 12.08
CA ILE A 193 -19.35 9.91 10.89
C ILE A 193 -20.10 11.18 10.47
N VAL A 194 -21.43 11.15 10.41
CA VAL A 194 -22.26 12.30 10.02
C VAL A 194 -22.16 13.44 11.05
N GLN A 195 -22.12 13.12 12.34
CA GLN A 195 -21.92 14.09 13.41
C GLN A 195 -20.54 14.75 13.29
N TYR A 196 -19.50 13.98 12.98
CA TYR A 196 -18.17 14.53 12.78
C TYR A 196 -18.09 15.42 11.54
N ASP A 197 -18.65 15.00 10.41
CA ASP A 197 -18.70 15.79 9.18
C ASP A 197 -19.46 17.11 9.40
N SER A 198 -20.60 17.05 10.09
CA SER A 198 -21.38 18.25 10.47
C SER A 198 -20.60 19.18 11.40
N SER A 199 -19.88 18.63 12.37
CA SER A 199 -19.03 19.41 13.27
C SER A 199 -17.83 20.02 12.55
N CYS A 200 -17.24 19.33 11.57
CA CYS A 200 -16.16 19.86 10.73
C CYS A 200 -16.63 20.96 9.80
N VAL A 201 -17.79 20.81 9.15
CA VAL A 201 -18.39 21.85 8.30
C VAL A 201 -18.69 23.11 9.11
N LEU A 202 -19.13 22.96 10.37
CA LEU A 202 -19.29 24.09 11.28
C LEU A 202 -17.93 24.67 11.67
N TYR A 203 -16.95 23.85 12.06
CA TYR A 203 -15.61 24.34 12.46
C TYR A 203 -14.92 25.12 11.34
N PHE A 204 -14.96 24.62 10.09
CA PHE A 204 -14.41 25.31 8.91
C PHE A 204 -15.15 26.62 8.58
N LYS A 205 -16.45 26.71 8.86
CA LYS A 205 -17.21 27.97 8.71
C LYS A 205 -16.88 29.02 9.76
N PHE A 206 -16.31 28.64 10.91
CA PHE A 206 -15.96 29.56 12.00
C PHE A 206 -14.46 29.91 12.07
N THR A 207 -13.61 29.28 11.26
CA THR A 207 -12.15 29.55 11.24
C THR A 207 -11.66 30.37 10.04
N TYR A 208 -12.57 30.95 9.24
CA TYR A 208 -12.26 31.91 8.17
C TYR A 208 -13.20 33.11 8.23
#